data_AF-A1VVM4-F1
#
_entry.id   AF-A1VVM4-F1
#
_cell.length_a   1.000
_cell.length_b   1.000
_cell.length_c   1.000
_cell.angle_alpha   90.00
_cell.angle_beta   90.00
_cell.angle_gamma   90.00
#
_symmetry.space_group_name_H-M   'P 1'
#
loop_
_entity.id
_entity.type
_entity.pdbx_description
1 polymer ?
#
loop_
_entity_poly.entity_id
_entity_poly.type
_entity_poly.pdbx_seq_one_letter_code
_entity_poly.pdbx_strand_id
1 'polypeptide(L)'
;MKPAANPQLPGVCTVRLDVPVRDARLAFERAYFSFHLAREGFSMARVVRKSGMDRTNVYRKLRQLGFEPDAGQWRLVPEMLQAGQCSLDAD
;
A
#
# COMPACT_ATOMS: atom_id res chain seq x y z
N MET A 1 32.45 17.59 -18.22
CA MET A 1 31.49 17.36 -17.12
C MET A 1 30.44 16.38 -17.63
N LYS A 2 30.46 15.12 -17.18
CA LYS A 2 29.42 14.14 -17.53
C LYS A 2 28.13 14.55 -16.81
N PRO A 3 26.97 14.66 -17.48
CA PRO A 3 25.72 14.75 -16.75
C PRO A 3 25.59 13.43 -16.00
N ALA A 4 25.53 13.49 -14.67
CA ALA A 4 25.17 12.33 -13.87
C ALA A 4 23.79 11.91 -14.36
N ALA A 5 23.73 10.72 -14.96
CA ALA A 5 22.48 10.08 -15.32
C ALA A 5 21.57 10.15 -14.09
N ASN A 6 20.50 10.93 -14.21
CA ASN A 6 19.41 10.94 -13.25
C ASN A 6 18.98 9.48 -13.11
N PRO A 7 19.18 8.80 -11.96
CA PRO A 7 18.69 7.45 -11.83
C PRO A 7 17.18 7.57 -11.92
N GLN A 8 16.56 7.15 -13.04
CA GLN A 8 15.13 6.86 -13.02
C GLN A 8 14.91 5.91 -11.85
N LEU A 9 14.46 6.44 -10.72
CA LEU A 9 14.07 5.67 -9.56
C LEU A 9 12.82 4.90 -9.98
N PRO A 10 12.87 3.57 -10.16
CA PRO A 10 11.66 2.80 -10.40
C PRO A 10 10.81 2.90 -9.12
N GLY A 11 9.71 3.64 -9.16
CA GLY A 11 8.76 3.71 -8.04
C GLY A 11 8.33 5.10 -7.56
N VAL A 12 8.33 6.14 -8.40
CA VAL A 12 7.63 7.38 -8.04
C VAL A 12 6.12 7.08 -7.97
N CYS A 13 5.57 7.00 -6.76
CA CYS A 13 4.13 6.98 -6.55
C CYS A 13 3.62 8.43 -6.55
N THR A 14 2.71 8.73 -7.47
CA THR A 14 2.06 10.05 -7.52
C THR A 14 0.88 10.01 -6.56
N VAL A 15 0.97 10.76 -5.47
CA VAL A 15 -0.12 10.91 -4.50
C VAL A 15 -0.92 12.15 -4.85
N ARG A 16 -2.24 12.02 -4.90
CA ARG A 16 -3.16 13.14 -5.10
C ARG A 16 -3.21 14.01 -3.84
N LEU A 17 -3.00 15.31 -3.99
CA LEU A 17 -3.04 16.29 -2.89
C LEU A 17 -4.35 17.10 -2.87
N ASP A 18 -5.18 16.95 -3.90
CA ASP A 18 -6.54 17.49 -4.06
C ASP A 18 -7.60 16.70 -3.28
N VAL A 19 -7.21 15.63 -2.59
CA VAL A 19 -8.09 14.76 -1.80
C VAL A 19 -7.84 14.91 -0.30
N PRO A 20 -8.79 14.53 0.57
CA PRO A 20 -8.56 14.52 2.01
C PRO A 20 -7.29 13.76 2.40
N VAL A 21 -6.60 14.22 3.44
CA VAL A 21 -5.32 13.63 3.92
C VAL A 21 -5.45 12.14 4.20
N ARG A 22 -6.62 11.70 4.69
CA ARG A 22 -6.93 10.28 4.90
C ARG A 22 -6.78 9.47 3.61
N ASP A 23 -7.33 9.96 2.51
CA ASP A 23 -7.36 9.24 1.23
C ASP A 23 -6.00 9.32 0.52
N ALA A 24 -5.32 10.47 0.62
CA ALA A 24 -3.93 10.61 0.17
C ALA A 24 -3.00 9.62 0.89
N ARG A 25 -3.15 9.49 2.21
CA ARG A 25 -2.41 8.51 3.02
C ARG A 25 -2.73 7.08 2.59
N LEU A 26 -4.00 6.74 2.39
CA LEU A 26 -4.39 5.40 1.91
C LEU A 26 -3.78 5.09 0.55
N ALA A 27 -3.75 6.05 -0.38
CA ALA A 27 -3.14 5.89 -1.69
C ALA A 27 -1.62 5.64 -1.60
N PHE A 28 -0.92 6.43 -0.77
CA PHE A 28 0.49 6.20 -0.47
C PHE A 28 0.74 4.81 0.12
N GLU A 29 -0.04 4.42 1.14
CA GLU A 29 0.13 3.15 1.83
C GLU A 29 -0.11 1.96 0.89
N ARG A 30 -1.14 2.03 0.03
CA ARG A 30 -1.36 1.01 -1.02
C ARG A 30 -0.16 0.89 -1.96
N ALA A 31 0.37 2.02 -2.43
CA ALA A 31 1.53 2.02 -3.31
C ALA A 31 2.78 1.46 -2.62
N TYR A 32 3.03 1.84 -1.36
CA TYR A 32 4.17 1.37 -0.58
C TYR A 32 4.14 -0.16 -0.40
N PHE A 33 3.00 -0.71 0.04
CA PHE A 33 2.88 -2.16 0.25
C PHE A 33 2.88 -2.94 -1.05
N SER A 34 2.20 -2.46 -2.09
CA SER A 34 2.22 -3.11 -3.42
C SER A 34 3.65 -3.22 -3.97
N PHE A 35 4.43 -2.13 -3.89
CA PHE A 35 5.81 -2.12 -4.32
C PHE A 35 6.68 -3.11 -3.55
N HIS A 36 6.60 -3.10 -2.21
CA HIS A 36 7.41 -4.00 -1.39
C HIS A 36 6.97 -5.46 -1.50
N LEU A 37 5.68 -5.74 -1.65
CA LEU A 37 5.17 -7.08 -1.89
C LEU A 37 5.69 -7.64 -3.21
N ALA A 38 5.64 -6.87 -4.30
CA ALA A 38 6.18 -7.30 -5.58
C ALA A 38 7.71 -7.50 -5.54
N ARG A 39 8.44 -6.56 -4.93
CA ARG A 39 9.91 -6.59 -4.85
C ARG A 39 10.44 -7.71 -3.97
N GLU A 40 9.75 -8.06 -2.90
CA GLU A 40 10.19 -9.07 -1.93
C GLU A 40 9.57 -10.46 -2.20
N GLY A 41 8.94 -10.66 -3.37
CA GLY A 41 8.34 -11.93 -3.77
C GLY A 41 7.17 -12.35 -2.87
N PHE A 42 6.37 -11.39 -2.40
CA PHE A 42 5.24 -11.57 -1.49
C PHE A 42 5.62 -12.17 -0.12
N SER A 43 6.90 -12.17 0.23
CA SER A 43 7.39 -12.71 1.49
C SER A 43 7.04 -11.80 2.67
N MET A 44 6.08 -12.24 3.50
CA MET A 44 5.65 -11.52 4.69
C MET A 44 6.80 -11.15 5.63
N ALA A 45 7.75 -12.07 5.85
CA ALA A 45 8.89 -11.84 6.73
C ALA A 45 9.81 -10.70 6.23
N ARG A 46 9.93 -10.53 4.91
CA ARG A 46 10.71 -9.43 4.33
C ARG A 46 9.96 -8.10 4.42
N VAL A 47 8.65 -8.12 4.17
CA VAL A 47 7.78 -6.93 4.29
C VAL A 47 7.70 -6.40 5.72
N VAL A 48 7.61 -7.28 6.73
CA VAL A 48 7.68 -6.94 8.16
C VAL A 48 8.96 -6.17 8.47
N ARG A 49 10.12 -6.68 8.03
CA ARG A 49 11.41 -6.02 8.25
C ARG A 49 11.52 -4.67 7.54
N LYS A 50 10.96 -4.52 6.34
CA LYS A 50 11.01 -3.27 5.57
C LYS A 50 10.07 -2.20 6.11
N SER A 51 8.88 -2.59 6.53
CA SER A 51 7.90 -1.69 7.12
C SER A 51 8.21 -1.32 8.57
N GLY A 52 9.03 -2.12 9.27
CA GLY A 52 9.30 -1.94 10.70
C GLY A 52 8.07 -2.24 11.57
N MET A 53 7.05 -2.90 11.01
CA MET A 53 5.81 -3.25 11.68
C MET A 53 5.79 -4.73 12.01
N ASP A 54 5.26 -5.10 13.17
CA ASP A 54 5.02 -6.51 13.49
C ASP A 54 4.08 -7.18 12.49
N ARG A 55 4.22 -8.50 12.38
CA ARG A 55 3.44 -9.35 11.46
C ARG A 55 1.93 -9.09 11.58
N THR A 56 1.38 -9.06 12.81
CA THR A 56 -0.05 -8.79 13.06
C THR A 56 -0.49 -7.43 12.53
N ASN A 57 0.35 -6.41 12.70
CA ASN A 57 0.08 -5.06 12.21
C ASN A 57 0.12 -5.00 10.69
N VAL A 58 1.07 -5.70 10.04
CA VAL A 58 1.14 -5.80 8.58
C VAL A 58 -0.10 -6.49 8.02
N TYR A 59 -0.52 -7.64 8.58
CA TYR A 59 -1.75 -8.32 8.15
C TYR A 59 -2.98 -7.42 8.25
N ARG A 60 -3.17 -6.76 9.39
CA ARG A 60 -4.28 -5.83 9.59
C ARG A 60 -4.24 -4.70 8.57
N LYS A 61 -3.05 -4.16 8.30
CA LYS A 61 -2.86 -3.06 7.34
C LYS A 61 -3.17 -3.50 5.92
N LEU A 62 -2.68 -4.66 5.48
CA LEU A 62 -2.96 -5.21 4.16
C LEU A 62 -4.47 -5.41 3.95
N ARG A 63 -5.17 -5.98 4.93
CA ARG A 63 -6.62 -6.13 4.87
C ARG A 63 -7.36 -4.80 4.79
N GLN A 64 -6.99 -3.82 5.63
CA GLN A 64 -7.58 -2.47 5.59
C GLN A 64 -7.33 -1.74 4.26
N LEU A 65 -6.20 -2.02 3.61
CA LEU A 65 -5.87 -1.43 2.32
C LEU A 65 -6.52 -2.15 1.13
N GLY A 66 -7.20 -3.29 1.35
CA GLY A 66 -7.85 -4.08 0.31
C GLY A 66 -6.92 -5.10 -0.36
N PHE A 67 -5.86 -5.54 0.31
CA PHE A 67 -5.06 -6.67 -0.16
C PHE A 67 -5.66 -8.00 0.32
N GLU A 68 -5.73 -8.96 -0.59
CA GLU A 68 -6.19 -10.30 -0.31
C GLU A 68 -5.11 -11.35 -0.60
N PRO A 69 -5.05 -12.43 0.21
CA PRO A 69 -4.19 -13.56 -0.07
C PRO A 69 -4.79 -14.41 -1.21
N ASP A 70 -4.09 -14.49 -2.34
CA ASP A 70 -4.44 -15.31 -3.50
C ASP A 70 -3.35 -16.35 -3.75
N ALA A 71 -3.62 -17.61 -3.42
CA ALA A 71 -2.72 -18.76 -3.63
C ALA A 71 -1.25 -18.53 -3.22
N GLY A 72 -1.02 -17.83 -2.10
CA GLY A 72 0.32 -17.51 -1.59
C GLY A 72 0.91 -16.18 -2.04
N GLN A 73 0.16 -15.38 -2.81
CA GLN A 73 0.49 -14.00 -3.18
C GLN A 73 -0.46 -13.01 -2.49
N TRP A 74 -0.07 -11.73 -2.41
CA TRP A 74 -0.95 -10.66 -1.94
C TRP A 74 -1.34 -9.79 -3.11
N ARG A 75 -2.64 -9.70 -3.40
CA ARG A 75 -3.15 -8.91 -4.52
C ARG A 75 -4.04 -7.80 -4.00
N LEU A 76 -3.87 -6.61 -4.55
CA LEU A 76 -4.79 -5.51 -4.31
C LEU A 76 -6.04 -5.78 -5.15
N VAL A 77 -7.16 -6.06 -4.51
CA VAL A 77 -8.44 -6.18 -5.23
C VAL A 77 -8.91 -4.77 -5.58
N PRO A 78 -9.12 -4.46 -6.88
CA PRO A 78 -9.64 -3.16 -7.31
C PRO A 78 -11.07 -2.88 -6.80
N GLU A 79 -11.76 -3.92 -6.33
CA GLU A 79 -13.18 -3.90 -6.05
C GLU A 79 -13.49 -3.46 -4.63
N MET A 80 -13.59 -2.14 -4.45
CA MET A 80 -14.49 -1.49 -3.50
C MET A 80 -14.79 -0.07 -4.01
N LEU A 81 -15.45 0.04 -5.17
CA LEU A 81 -16.03 1.32 -5.60
C LEU A 81 -17.29 1.71 -4.80
N GLN A 82 -17.75 0.92 -3.81
CA GLN A 82 -19.00 1.26 -3.11
C GLN A 82 -19.29 0.63 -1.74
N ALA A 83 -18.34 0.04 -1.01
CA ALA A 83 -18.65 -0.44 0.34
C ALA A 83 -18.50 0.69 1.37
N GLY A 84 -19.52 1.54 1.47
CA GLY A 84 -19.81 2.34 2.66
C GLY A 84 -18.82 3.47 2.94
N GLN A 85 -19.26 4.70 2.65
CA GLN A 85 -19.08 5.78 3.61
C GLN A 85 -19.33 5.18 5.01
N CYS A 86 -18.35 5.25 5.91
CA CYS A 86 -18.63 5.04 7.32
C CYS A 86 -19.73 6.03 7.68
N SER A 87 -20.96 5.53 7.80
CA SER A 87 -22.05 6.24 8.46
C SER A 87 -21.59 6.43 9.89
N LEU A 88 -21.25 7.67 10.22
CA LEU A 88 -21.22 8.18 11.58
C LEU A 88 -22.67 8.33 12.02
N ASP A 89 -23.29 7.22 12.44
CA ASP A 89 -24.40 7.28 13.37
C ASP A 89 -23.77 7.24 14.76
N ALA A 90 -23.56 8.43 15.31
CA ALA A 90 -23.32 8.63 16.73
C ALA A 90 -24.69 8.64 17.42
N ASP A 91 -24.88 7.71 18.36
CA ASP A 91 -25.84 7.82 19.46
C ASP A 91 -25.03 7.92 20.76
#